data_AF-A0A024UJ57-F1
#
_entry.id   AF-A0A024UJ57-F1
#
_cell.length_a   1.000
_cell.length_b   1.000
_cell.length_c   1.000
_cell.angle_alpha   90.00
_cell.angle_beta   90.00
_cell.angle_gamma   90.00
#
_symmetry.space_group_name_H-M   'P 1'
#
loop_
_entity.id
_entity.type
_entity.pdbx_description
1 polymer ?
#
loop_
_entity_poly.entity_id
_entity_poly.type
_entity_poly.pdbx_seq_one_letter_code
_entity_poly.pdbx_strand_id
1 'polypeptide(L)'
;MSSAPGSNRSMASPLCVVLRGCRNLLAVDGMQTNNNVHCEVFLIEKDGRPRAPKFKTRSIKATANPMYNLRCDFGTPSFDVVGGLVVSIRHTGGLGLKSCDLGEVVLTPADLLDMKLQSNTDGWYDVVATPDMASKGLVNRPLGQARLVLDESTERPTSTSMDDPAPLPPQASLTNNNNIAMMAKLSTRAFSTCDVHHDPHFELSMLTKFAKLYPQRGQTWFAISSAWVMQWLSFVTDASNDTLFPGEVSNMELVDDELEGGFLQIRPDVALISDFRLIDGDTWKLYKAWYGGGPTISVRIPDAIPSVSGWMKSMKLKDVAMIVAS
;
A
#
# COMPACT_ATOMS: atom_id res chain seq x y z
N MET A 1 34.98 37.01 -42.67
CA MET A 1 33.99 36.60 -41.65
C MET A 1 33.86 35.09 -41.75
N SER A 2 34.59 34.38 -40.90
CA SER A 2 34.63 32.92 -40.87
C SER A 2 33.63 32.45 -39.80
N SER A 3 32.54 31.82 -40.22
CA SER A 3 31.54 31.22 -39.32
C SER A 3 32.15 29.97 -38.69
N ALA A 4 32.36 30.02 -37.37
CA ALA A 4 32.77 28.87 -36.58
C ALA A 4 31.74 27.74 -36.70
N PRO A 5 32.16 26.48 -36.87
CA PRO A 5 31.24 25.36 -36.84
C PRO A 5 30.71 25.21 -35.40
N GLY A 6 29.39 25.18 -35.28
CA GLY A 6 28.70 24.90 -34.02
C GLY A 6 29.28 23.65 -33.38
N SER A 7 29.77 23.80 -32.16
CA SER A 7 30.24 22.71 -31.33
C SER A 7 29.07 21.74 -31.11
N ASN A 8 29.05 20.66 -31.90
CA ASN A 8 28.34 19.43 -31.54
C ASN A 8 29.03 18.91 -30.26
N ARG A 9 28.63 19.47 -29.11
CA ARG A 9 28.88 18.82 -27.82
C ARG A 9 28.28 17.43 -27.92
N SER A 10 29.14 16.42 -28.08
CA SER A 10 28.72 15.03 -28.02
C SER A 10 27.91 14.83 -26.74
N MET A 11 26.63 14.46 -26.87
CA MET A 11 25.73 14.16 -25.76
C MET A 11 26.08 12.85 -25.04
N ALA A 12 27.36 12.52 -24.90
CA ALA A 12 27.82 11.42 -24.05
C ALA A 12 27.93 11.91 -22.59
N SER A 13 26.88 12.54 -22.07
CA SER A 13 26.82 12.92 -20.66
C SER A 13 26.08 11.85 -19.86
N PRO A 14 26.62 11.44 -18.71
CA PRO A 14 25.98 10.44 -17.89
C PRO A 14 24.56 10.89 -17.51
N LEU A 15 23.62 9.96 -17.53
CA LEU A 15 22.25 10.15 -17.11
C LEU A 15 22.09 9.51 -15.74
N CYS A 16 22.17 10.34 -14.71
CA CYS A 16 21.86 9.95 -13.34
C CYS A 16 20.64 10.75 -12.88
N VAL A 17 19.60 10.05 -12.44
CA VAL A 17 18.35 10.66 -11.97
C VAL A 17 18.09 10.24 -10.53
N VAL A 18 17.68 11.19 -9.69
CA VAL A 18 17.31 10.92 -8.30
C VAL A 18 15.81 11.06 -8.15
N LEU A 19 15.15 9.97 -7.77
CA LEU A 19 13.77 9.98 -7.32
C LEU A 19 13.73 10.39 -5.84
N ARG A 20 13.24 11.60 -5.57
CA ARG A 20 13.11 12.16 -4.21
C ARG A 20 11.82 11.74 -3.51
N GLY A 21 10.78 11.38 -4.25
CA GLY A 21 9.51 11.00 -3.66
C GLY A 21 8.32 11.24 -4.57
N CYS A 22 7.14 10.99 -4.03
CA CYS A 22 5.86 11.31 -4.66
C CYS A 22 5.00 12.11 -3.68
N ARG A 23 4.00 12.82 -4.19
CA ARG A 23 3.00 13.54 -3.37
C ARG A 23 1.61 13.41 -3.95
N ASN A 24 0.61 13.56 -3.07
CA ASN A 24 -0.81 13.58 -3.41
C ASN A 24 -1.22 12.37 -4.28
N LEU A 25 -0.63 11.19 -4.02
CA LEU A 25 -0.96 9.99 -4.77
C LEU A 25 -2.41 9.60 -4.51
N LEU A 26 -3.14 9.29 -5.58
CA LEU A 26 -4.52 8.83 -5.46
C LEU A 26 -4.54 7.48 -4.72
N ALA A 27 -5.42 7.36 -3.73
CA ALA A 27 -5.66 6.10 -3.03
C ALA A 27 -6.11 5.01 -4.01
N VAL A 28 -5.71 3.75 -3.80
CA VAL A 28 -6.14 2.62 -4.64
C VAL A 28 -7.67 2.52 -4.75
N ASP A 29 -8.38 2.84 -3.67
CA ASP A 29 -9.85 2.85 -3.63
C ASP A 29 -10.49 4.15 -4.12
N GLY A 30 -9.69 5.16 -4.46
CA GLY A 30 -10.14 6.48 -4.86
C GLY A 30 -10.91 7.26 -3.78
N MET A 31 -10.93 6.79 -2.53
CA MET A 31 -11.84 7.27 -1.47
C MET A 31 -11.12 7.73 -0.19
N GLN A 32 -9.89 7.27 0.09
CA GLN A 32 -8.87 7.90 0.99
C GLN A 32 -7.85 6.91 1.61
N THR A 33 -7.87 5.61 1.30
CA THR A 33 -6.90 4.70 1.93
C THR A 33 -5.47 5.00 1.50
N ASN A 34 -4.60 5.12 2.50
CA ASN A 34 -3.20 5.38 2.27
C ASN A 34 -2.52 4.19 1.55
N ASN A 35 -1.65 4.49 0.58
CA ASN A 35 -1.03 3.48 -0.26
C ASN A 35 0.22 2.85 0.37
N ASN A 36 0.47 1.58 0.07
CA ASN A 36 1.78 0.96 0.28
C ASN A 36 2.63 1.16 -0.96
N VAL A 37 3.30 2.29 -1.07
CA VAL A 37 3.89 2.71 -2.35
C VAL A 37 5.28 2.12 -2.53
N HIS A 38 5.57 1.58 -3.71
CA HIS A 38 6.93 1.43 -4.21
C HIS A 38 7.01 1.96 -5.64
N CYS A 39 8.21 2.40 -6.03
CA CYS A 39 8.48 2.95 -7.35
C CYS A 39 9.54 2.14 -8.07
N GLU A 40 9.45 2.10 -9.39
CA GLU A 40 10.46 1.53 -10.27
C GLU A 40 10.85 2.54 -11.35
N VAL A 41 12.15 2.76 -11.50
CA VAL A 41 12.70 3.76 -12.44
C VAL A 41 13.52 3.02 -13.49
N PHE A 42 13.22 3.23 -14.76
CA PHE A 42 13.90 2.58 -15.88
C PHE A 42 13.80 3.41 -17.16
N LEU A 43 14.70 3.15 -18.11
CA LEU A 43 14.63 3.73 -19.46
C LEU A 43 13.75 2.87 -20.35
N ILE A 44 13.13 3.48 -21.35
CA ILE A 44 12.44 2.78 -22.44
C ILE A 44 13.13 3.06 -23.76
N GLU A 45 13.02 2.13 -24.70
CA GLU A 45 13.41 2.31 -26.09
C GLU A 45 12.31 3.09 -26.86
N LYS A 46 12.62 3.54 -28.09
CA LYS A 46 11.65 4.27 -28.93
C LYS A 46 10.40 3.46 -29.28
N ASP A 47 10.48 2.14 -29.21
CA ASP A 47 9.35 1.23 -29.40
C ASP A 47 8.58 0.95 -28.08
N GLY A 48 8.97 1.59 -26.97
CA GLY A 48 8.35 1.46 -25.65
C GLY A 48 8.89 0.30 -24.79
N ARG A 49 9.85 -0.49 -25.29
CA ARG A 49 10.38 -1.62 -24.51
C ARG A 49 11.24 -1.15 -23.32
N PRO A 50 11.07 -1.73 -22.12
CA PRO A 50 11.88 -1.38 -20.97
C PRO A 50 13.32 -1.86 -21.13
N ARG A 51 14.26 -1.02 -20.73
CA ARG A 51 15.71 -1.24 -20.80
C ARG A 51 16.32 -1.35 -19.40
N ALA A 52 17.25 -2.28 -19.22
CA ALA A 52 18.04 -2.41 -18.01
C ALA A 52 19.14 -1.32 -17.93
N PRO A 53 19.58 -0.91 -16.73
CA PRO A 53 19.13 -1.39 -15.41
C PRO A 53 17.77 -0.82 -15.01
N LYS A 54 17.07 -1.55 -14.15
CA LYS A 54 15.82 -1.11 -13.50
C LYS A 54 16.09 -0.91 -12.02
N PHE A 55 15.81 0.28 -11.52
CA PHE A 55 15.98 0.64 -10.12
C PHE A 55 14.64 0.54 -9.39
N LYS A 56 14.65 0.06 -8.15
CA LYS A 56 13.43 -0.18 -7.37
C LYS A 56 13.58 0.38 -5.96
N THR A 57 12.58 1.10 -5.48
CA THR A 57 12.53 1.55 -4.08
C THR A 57 12.04 0.44 -3.16
N ARG A 58 12.30 0.59 -1.85
CA ARG A 58 11.54 -0.16 -0.83
C ARG A 58 10.10 0.36 -0.81
N SER A 59 9.18 -0.50 -0.36
CA SER A 59 7.80 -0.06 -0.15
C SER A 59 7.68 0.77 1.12
N ILE A 60 7.06 1.95 1.03
CA ILE A 60 6.66 2.77 2.18
C ILE A 60 5.17 2.57 2.39
N LYS A 61 4.81 2.12 3.59
CA LYS A 61 3.43 1.75 3.93
C LYS A 61 2.60 2.96 4.26
N ALA A 62 1.30 2.84 4.01
CA ALA A 62 0.27 3.77 4.45
C ALA A 62 0.67 5.26 4.24
N THR A 63 1.02 5.64 3.01
CA THR A 63 1.26 7.06 2.67
C THR A 63 0.79 7.43 1.27
N ALA A 64 0.27 8.65 1.12
CA ALA A 64 0.08 9.29 -0.18
C ALA A 64 1.30 10.13 -0.63
N ASN A 65 2.32 10.26 0.25
CA ASN A 65 3.48 11.13 0.06
C ASN A 65 4.79 10.39 0.40
N PRO A 66 5.11 9.28 -0.30
CA PRO A 66 6.31 8.51 0.00
C PRO A 66 7.56 9.33 -0.37
N MET A 67 8.48 9.46 0.57
CA MET A 67 9.76 10.12 0.36
C MET A 67 10.86 9.08 0.18
N TYR A 68 11.62 9.24 -0.90
CA TYR A 68 12.77 8.41 -1.23
C TYR A 68 14.00 9.31 -1.35
N ASN A 69 15.11 8.71 -1.74
CA ASN A 69 16.29 9.40 -2.27
C ASN A 69 17.03 8.39 -3.16
N LEU A 70 16.30 7.78 -4.11
CA LEU A 70 16.82 6.70 -4.93
C LEU A 70 17.60 7.28 -6.11
N ARG A 71 18.92 7.12 -6.07
CA ARG A 71 19.82 7.45 -7.18
C ARG A 71 19.79 6.33 -8.23
N CYS A 72 19.47 6.70 -9.46
CA CYS A 72 19.35 5.81 -10.62
C CYS A 72 20.40 6.21 -11.66
N ASP A 73 21.50 5.48 -11.70
CA ASP A 73 22.62 5.73 -12.62
C ASP A 73 22.49 4.86 -13.88
N PHE A 74 22.15 5.47 -15.00
CA PHE A 74 22.01 4.80 -16.29
C PHE A 74 23.28 4.86 -17.14
N GLY A 75 24.39 5.38 -16.60
CA GLY A 75 25.63 5.58 -17.34
C GLY A 75 25.42 6.59 -18.48
N THR A 76 26.04 6.37 -19.63
CA THR A 76 25.96 7.23 -20.82
C THR A 76 25.08 6.59 -21.90
N PRO A 77 23.74 6.59 -21.75
CA PRO A 77 22.87 5.98 -22.74
C PRO A 77 22.91 6.78 -24.05
N SER A 78 22.89 6.08 -25.19
CA SER A 78 22.71 6.73 -26.49
C SER A 78 21.27 7.23 -26.62
N PHE A 79 21.11 8.55 -26.75
CA PHE A 79 19.81 9.19 -26.97
C PHE A 79 19.16 8.80 -28.31
N ASP A 80 19.91 8.18 -29.23
CA ASP A 80 19.36 7.67 -30.49
C ASP A 80 18.44 6.46 -30.29
N VAL A 81 18.64 5.70 -29.22
CA VAL A 81 17.86 4.49 -28.89
C VAL A 81 16.94 4.68 -27.68
N VAL A 82 17.20 5.65 -26.81
CA VAL A 82 16.31 5.96 -25.68
C VAL A 82 15.06 6.67 -26.16
N GLY A 83 13.91 6.05 -25.90
CA GLY A 83 12.58 6.63 -26.09
C GLY A 83 12.10 7.48 -24.92
N GLY A 84 12.69 7.31 -23.72
CA GLY A 84 12.35 8.10 -22.54
C GLY A 84 12.77 7.47 -21.21
N LEU A 85 12.38 8.12 -20.12
CA LEU A 85 12.50 7.63 -18.74
C LEU A 85 11.10 7.39 -18.18
N VAL A 86 10.90 6.26 -17.51
CA VAL A 86 9.64 5.91 -16.84
C VAL A 86 9.86 5.74 -15.35
N VAL A 87 9.00 6.36 -14.57
CA VAL A 87 8.81 6.09 -13.13
C VAL A 87 7.46 5.41 -12.96
N SER A 88 7.45 4.10 -12.77
CA SER A 88 6.24 3.34 -12.47
C SER A 88 5.97 3.39 -10.97
N ILE A 89 4.77 3.82 -10.59
CA ILE A 89 4.35 3.98 -9.19
C ILE A 89 3.28 2.93 -8.91
N ARG A 90 3.51 2.10 -7.89
CA ARG A 90 2.64 0.95 -7.62
C ARG A 90 2.30 0.84 -6.16
N HIS A 91 1.08 0.38 -5.91
CA HIS A 91 0.68 -0.09 -4.60
C HIS A 91 1.14 -1.55 -4.43
N THR A 92 1.88 -1.83 -3.37
CA THR A 92 2.14 -3.18 -2.90
C THR A 92 0.92 -3.65 -2.11
N GLY A 93 0.16 -4.56 -2.71
CA GLY A 93 -0.94 -5.19 -2.00
C GLY A 93 -0.41 -5.98 -0.79
N GLY A 94 -1.03 -5.76 0.37
CA GLY A 94 -0.88 -6.60 1.56
C GLY A 94 -2.15 -7.44 1.76
N LEU A 95 -2.08 -8.51 2.56
CA LEU A 95 -3.28 -9.26 2.99
C LEU A 95 -4.21 -9.71 1.83
N GLY A 96 -3.65 -10.30 0.77
CA GLY A 96 -4.43 -10.83 -0.36
C GLY A 96 -4.91 -9.79 -1.39
N LEU A 97 -4.63 -8.49 -1.19
CA LEU A 97 -4.82 -7.47 -2.21
C LEU A 97 -3.77 -7.64 -3.31
N LYS A 98 -4.20 -7.57 -4.58
CA LYS A 98 -3.24 -7.53 -5.69
C LYS A 98 -2.56 -6.18 -5.71
N SER A 99 -1.26 -6.20 -5.99
CA SER A 99 -0.58 -4.98 -6.43
C SER A 99 -1.30 -4.39 -7.64
N CYS A 100 -1.45 -3.08 -7.62
CA CYS A 100 -2.03 -2.33 -8.71
C CYS A 100 -1.19 -1.10 -9.00
N ASP A 101 -1.33 -0.61 -10.21
CA ASP A 101 -0.67 0.61 -10.63
C ASP A 101 -1.39 1.82 -10.03
N LEU A 102 -0.60 2.77 -9.55
CA LEU A 102 -1.06 4.09 -9.11
C LEU A 102 -0.82 5.14 -10.20
N GLY A 103 -0.13 4.75 -11.28
CA GLY A 103 0.19 5.56 -12.44
C GLY A 103 1.67 5.53 -12.75
N GLU A 104 2.06 6.35 -13.72
CA GLU A 104 3.46 6.48 -14.13
C GLU A 104 3.80 7.92 -14.47
N VAL A 105 5.07 8.26 -14.36
CA VAL A 105 5.64 9.47 -14.98
C VAL A 105 6.43 9.02 -16.18
N VAL A 106 6.17 9.62 -17.34
CA VAL A 106 6.88 9.35 -18.59
C VAL A 106 7.54 10.64 -19.04
N LEU A 107 8.88 10.66 -19.05
CA LEU A 107 9.67 11.77 -19.60
C LEU A 107 10.16 11.40 -20.98
N THR A 108 9.84 12.24 -21.96
CA THR A 108 10.32 12.13 -23.33
C THR A 108 11.81 12.51 -23.43
N PRO A 109 12.48 12.24 -24.55
CA PRO A 109 13.85 12.70 -24.75
C PRO A 109 13.98 14.22 -24.71
N ALA A 110 12.93 14.95 -25.11
CA ALA A 110 12.88 16.41 -24.99
C ALA A 110 12.84 16.84 -23.52
N ASP A 111 11.99 16.21 -22.69
CA ASP A 111 11.91 16.51 -21.26
C ASP A 111 13.24 16.21 -20.54
N LEU A 112 13.90 15.12 -20.91
CA LEU A 112 15.23 14.77 -20.37
C LEU A 112 16.31 15.77 -20.81
N LEU A 113 16.22 16.30 -22.03
CA LEU A 113 17.12 17.33 -22.52
C LEU A 113 16.86 18.66 -21.81
N ASP A 114 15.60 19.05 -21.64
CA ASP A 114 15.20 20.25 -20.92
C ASP A 114 15.64 20.19 -19.46
N MET A 115 15.48 19.04 -18.80
CA MET A 115 15.97 18.80 -17.44
C MET A 115 17.51 18.91 -17.35
N LYS A 116 18.25 18.54 -18.40
CA LYS A 116 19.71 18.74 -18.50
C LYS A 116 20.11 20.20 -18.78
N LEU A 117 19.31 20.92 -19.57
CA LEU A 117 19.60 22.30 -19.94
C LEU A 117 19.26 23.27 -18.79
N GLN A 118 18.25 22.93 -17.99
CA GLN A 118 17.84 23.67 -16.81
C GLN A 118 18.60 23.13 -15.59
N SER A 119 19.86 23.56 -15.44
CA SER A 119 20.72 23.24 -14.31
C SER A 119 19.96 23.40 -12.98
N ASN A 120 19.85 22.32 -12.19
CA ASN A 120 19.15 22.25 -10.89
C ASN A 120 17.61 22.25 -10.92
N THR A 121 16.99 21.66 -11.95
CA THR A 121 15.54 21.42 -11.91
C THR A 121 15.17 20.27 -10.98
N ASP A 122 14.93 20.64 -9.74
CA ASP A 122 14.12 19.86 -8.84
C ASP A 122 12.65 19.98 -9.24
N GLY A 123 12.22 19.09 -10.14
CA GLY A 123 10.94 19.16 -10.83
C GLY A 123 9.89 18.22 -10.23
N TRP A 124 8.66 18.70 -10.11
CA TRP A 124 7.48 17.86 -9.90
C TRP A 124 6.84 17.54 -11.24
N TYR A 125 6.66 16.25 -11.50
CA TYR A 125 6.09 15.74 -12.74
C TYR A 125 4.77 15.04 -12.44
N ASP A 126 3.75 15.31 -13.25
CA ASP A 126 2.42 14.75 -13.08
C ASP A 126 2.41 13.25 -13.36
N VAL A 127 1.73 12.52 -12.48
CA VAL A 127 1.48 11.09 -12.66
C VAL A 127 0.31 10.92 -13.62
N VAL A 128 0.54 10.19 -14.71
CA VAL A 128 -0.46 9.85 -15.72
C VAL A 128 -0.95 8.42 -15.53
N ALA A 129 -2.17 8.16 -16.01
CA ALA A 129 -2.75 6.82 -15.96
C ALA A 129 -1.98 5.89 -16.91
N THR A 130 -1.61 4.70 -16.43
CA THR A 130 -1.10 3.64 -17.30
C THR A 130 -2.18 3.21 -18.31
N PRO A 131 -1.84 2.57 -19.45
CA PRO A 131 -2.85 2.07 -20.39
C PRO A 131 -3.91 1.17 -19.73
N ASP A 132 -3.50 0.33 -18.78
CA ASP A 132 -4.38 -0.53 -17.99
C ASP A 132 -5.32 0.29 -17.09
N MET A 133 -4.85 1.37 -16.47
CA MET A 133 -5.68 2.28 -15.67
C MET A 133 -6.63 3.10 -16.56
N ALA A 134 -6.18 3.51 -17.74
CA ALA A 134 -6.99 4.25 -18.70
C ALA A 134 -8.18 3.42 -19.17
N SER A 135 -7.97 2.12 -19.43
CA SER A 135 -9.04 1.17 -19.77
C SER A 135 -10.13 1.05 -18.68
N LYS A 136 -9.80 1.41 -17.43
CA LYS A 136 -10.70 1.41 -16.27
C LYS A 136 -11.32 2.78 -15.97
N GLY A 137 -11.15 3.77 -16.86
CA GLY A 137 -11.77 5.10 -16.74
C GLY A 137 -11.07 6.05 -15.75
N LEU A 138 -9.84 5.77 -15.32
CA LEU A 138 -9.09 6.59 -14.36
C LEU A 138 -8.32 7.76 -14.99
N VAL A 139 -8.62 8.11 -16.25
CA VAL A 139 -7.86 9.14 -17.02
C VAL A 139 -8.13 10.57 -16.55
N ASN A 140 -9.31 10.84 -15.96
CA ASN A 140 -9.77 12.20 -15.65
C ASN A 140 -9.54 12.62 -14.19
N ARG A 141 -8.75 11.88 -13.41
CA ARG A 141 -8.47 12.19 -12.00
C ARG A 141 -6.99 12.55 -11.81
N PRO A 142 -6.66 13.54 -10.96
CA PRO A 142 -5.27 13.79 -10.60
C PRO A 142 -4.73 12.59 -9.83
N LEU A 143 -3.68 11.95 -10.36
CA LEU A 143 -3.09 10.72 -9.76
C LEU A 143 -1.92 11.02 -8.80
N GLY A 144 -1.53 12.28 -8.67
CA GLY A 144 -0.42 12.75 -7.86
C GLY A 144 0.76 13.19 -8.71
N GLN A 145 1.91 13.40 -8.06
CA GLN A 145 3.13 13.89 -8.71
C GLN A 145 4.37 13.15 -8.18
N ALA A 146 5.40 13.00 -9.01
CA ALA A 146 6.71 12.49 -8.61
C ALA A 146 7.79 13.58 -8.73
N ARG A 147 8.72 13.60 -7.79
CA ARG A 147 9.82 14.56 -7.73
C ARG A 147 11.10 13.93 -8.27
N LEU A 148 11.60 14.45 -9.38
CA LEU A 148 12.80 13.98 -10.05
C LEU A 148 13.83 15.10 -10.15
N VAL A 149 15.10 14.71 -9.99
CA VAL A 149 16.25 15.61 -10.07
C VAL A 149 17.32 14.94 -10.92
N LEU A 150 17.92 15.68 -11.85
CA LEU A 150 19.14 15.21 -12.51
C LEU A 150 20.33 15.38 -11.56
N ASP A 151 21.08 14.31 -11.35
CA ASP A 151 22.30 14.34 -10.54
C ASP A 151 23.52 14.45 -11.46
N GLU A 152 24.09 15.65 -11.55
CA GLU A 152 25.32 15.91 -12.31
C GLU A 152 26.59 15.63 -11.50
N SER A 153 26.46 15.20 -10.23
CA SER A 153 27.62 14.88 -9.41
C SER A 153 28.30 13.59 -9.90
N THR A 154 29.56 13.73 -10.34
CA THR A 154 30.43 12.62 -10.74
C THR A 154 30.96 11.81 -9.54
N GLU A 155 30.56 12.15 -8.33
CA GLU A 155 31.00 11.45 -7.12
C GLU A 155 30.10 10.26 -6.80
N ARG A 156 30.70 9.08 -6.81
CA ARG A 156 30.11 7.79 -6.50
C ARG A 156 30.28 7.53 -5.00
N PRO A 157 29.23 7.47 -4.16
CA PRO A 157 29.36 6.88 -2.84
C PRO A 157 29.28 5.36 -3.00
N THR A 158 30.42 4.73 -2.78
CA THR A 158 30.58 3.28 -2.67
C THR A 158 29.63 2.71 -1.62
N SER A 159 29.09 1.54 -1.91
CA SER A 159 28.58 0.58 -0.93
C SER A 159 29.54 0.43 0.25
N THR A 160 29.04 0.57 1.49
CA THR A 160 29.25 -0.33 2.63
C THR A 160 28.43 0.13 3.86
N SER A 161 27.80 -0.86 4.51
CA SER A 161 27.29 -0.98 5.89
C SER A 161 27.54 0.15 6.91
N MET A 162 26.59 0.34 7.84
CA MET A 162 26.88 0.30 9.29
C MET A 162 25.66 -0.18 10.09
N ASP A 163 25.76 -1.39 10.62
CA ASP A 163 25.26 -1.74 11.95
C ASP A 163 26.23 -1.12 12.97
N ASP A 164 25.65 -0.41 13.95
CA ASP A 164 25.90 -0.37 15.41
C ASP A 164 25.78 1.05 16.01
N PRO A 165 25.22 1.17 17.23
CA PRO A 165 24.79 2.43 17.81
C PRO A 165 25.91 3.11 18.62
N ALA A 166 25.98 4.43 18.54
CA ALA A 166 26.88 5.26 19.33
C ALA A 166 26.07 6.20 20.26
N PRO A 167 26.64 6.62 21.41
CA PRO A 167 25.94 6.68 22.69
C PRO A 167 25.30 8.03 23.02
N LEU A 168 24.26 7.97 23.86
CA LEU A 168 23.62 9.11 24.52
C LEU A 168 24.57 9.80 25.55
N PRO A 169 24.56 11.14 25.63
CA PRO A 169 24.94 11.89 26.82
C PRO A 169 23.70 12.53 27.51
N PRO A 170 23.80 13.01 28.76
CA PRO A 170 22.97 12.54 29.87
C PRO A 170 21.75 13.40 30.21
N GLN A 171 20.86 12.78 31.00
CA GLN A 171 19.69 13.36 31.64
C GLN A 171 20.00 14.62 32.47
N ALA A 172 19.10 15.61 32.37
CA ALA A 172 18.85 16.57 33.44
C ALA A 172 17.39 16.42 33.89
N SER A 173 17.22 16.17 35.18
CA SER A 173 15.96 15.97 35.88
C SER A 173 15.53 17.22 36.65
N LEU A 174 14.20 17.35 36.86
CA LEU A 174 13.47 18.17 37.86
C LEU A 174 13.33 19.67 37.47
N THR A 175 12.18 20.36 37.56
CA THR A 175 11.01 20.23 38.46
C THR A 175 9.85 21.15 38.00
N ASN A 176 8.65 20.83 38.52
CA ASN A 176 7.53 21.70 38.92
C ASN A 176 6.39 22.08 37.94
N ASN A 177 5.27 21.39 38.18
CA ASN A 177 3.95 21.91 38.62
C ASN A 177 3.32 23.07 37.85
N ASN A 178 2.16 22.80 37.22
CA ASN A 178 0.89 23.23 37.80
C ASN A 178 -0.36 22.68 37.07
N ASN A 179 -1.33 22.30 37.91
CA ASN A 179 -2.79 22.41 37.74
C ASN A 179 -3.58 21.24 37.13
N ILE A 180 -3.98 20.37 38.06
CA ILE A 180 -5.35 19.90 38.30
C ILE A 180 -6.42 20.87 37.78
N ALA A 181 -7.27 20.42 36.85
CA ALA A 181 -8.74 20.62 36.85
C ALA A 181 -9.36 20.13 35.53
N MET A 182 -10.03 18.97 35.56
CA MET A 182 -11.37 18.72 34.98
C MET A 182 -11.60 17.22 34.75
N MET A 183 -11.72 16.48 35.85
CA MET A 183 -12.69 15.40 35.92
C MET A 183 -14.01 16.02 36.38
N ALA A 184 -14.94 16.23 35.44
CA ALA A 184 -16.38 16.26 35.69
C ALA A 184 -17.10 16.54 34.38
N LYS A 185 -17.47 15.48 33.66
CA LYS A 185 -18.75 15.37 32.95
C LYS A 185 -18.97 13.91 32.56
N LEU A 186 -19.43 13.14 33.55
CA LEU A 186 -20.20 11.91 33.33
C LEU A 186 -21.53 12.26 32.67
N SER A 187 -21.88 11.47 31.64
CA SER A 187 -23.20 11.02 31.16
C SER A 187 -23.12 10.99 29.62
N THR A 188 -23.31 9.88 28.90
CA THR A 188 -24.24 8.77 29.11
C THR A 188 -23.87 7.66 28.11
N ARG A 189 -23.71 6.41 28.54
CA ARG A 189 -24.32 5.20 27.93
C ARG A 189 -23.62 3.94 28.41
N ALA A 190 -24.39 3.14 29.15
CA ALA A 190 -24.13 1.73 29.37
C ALA A 190 -24.18 0.97 28.04
N PHE A 191 -23.28 0.01 27.83
CA PHE A 191 -23.57 -1.43 27.82
C PHE A 191 -22.28 -2.21 28.06
N SER A 192 -22.41 -3.26 28.85
CA SER A 192 -21.39 -4.22 29.27
C SER A 192 -21.00 -5.17 28.14
N THR A 193 -19.70 -5.36 27.90
CA THR A 193 -18.95 -6.62 28.15
C THR A 193 -17.46 -6.28 28.11
N CYS A 194 -16.68 -6.80 29.09
CA CYS A 194 -15.22 -6.68 29.26
C CYS A 194 -14.54 -5.43 28.67
N ASP A 195 -14.11 -4.48 29.52
CA ASP A 195 -13.15 -3.42 29.16
C ASP A 195 -11.82 -4.05 28.70
N VAL A 196 -11.79 -4.60 27.48
CA VAL A 196 -10.57 -4.93 26.76
C VAL A 196 -10.01 -3.60 26.34
N HIS A 197 -8.93 -3.18 27.00
CA HIS A 197 -8.20 -2.00 26.59
C HIS A 197 -7.57 -2.29 25.22
N HIS A 198 -8.19 -1.75 24.17
CA HIS A 198 -7.71 -1.88 22.81
C HIS A 198 -6.47 -1.02 22.62
N ASP A 199 -5.33 -1.65 22.35
CA ASP A 199 -4.11 -0.97 21.92
C ASP A 199 -3.94 -1.22 20.41
N PRO A 200 -4.30 -0.25 19.56
CA PRO A 200 -4.34 -0.45 18.12
C PRO A 200 -2.95 -0.75 17.53
N HIS A 201 -1.89 -0.23 18.15
CA HIS A 201 -0.52 -0.52 17.73
C HIS A 201 -0.10 -1.94 18.10
N PHE A 202 -0.49 -2.42 19.28
CA PHE A 202 -0.25 -3.79 19.71
C PHE A 202 -1.01 -4.80 18.86
N GLU A 203 -2.30 -4.57 18.60
CA GLU A 203 -3.14 -5.43 17.78
C GLU A 203 -2.57 -5.58 16.35
N LEU A 204 -2.21 -4.46 15.72
CA LEU A 204 -1.57 -4.46 14.41
C LEU A 204 -0.21 -5.18 14.42
N SER A 205 0.57 -5.01 15.49
CA SER A 205 1.87 -5.68 15.66
C SER A 205 1.73 -7.20 15.84
N MET A 206 0.67 -7.65 16.51
CA MET A 206 0.38 -9.08 16.68
C MET A 206 -0.05 -9.72 15.36
N LEU A 207 -0.97 -9.08 14.62
CA LEU A 207 -1.43 -9.62 13.35
C LEU A 207 -0.34 -9.63 12.27
N THR A 208 0.52 -8.61 12.22
CA THR A 208 1.66 -8.61 11.29
C THR A 208 2.67 -9.72 11.55
N LYS A 209 2.78 -10.21 12.80
CA LYS A 209 3.67 -11.31 13.17
C LYS A 209 3.10 -12.70 12.86
N PHE A 210 1.80 -12.90 13.04
CA PHE A 210 1.19 -14.23 13.01
C PHE A 210 0.29 -14.51 11.81
N ALA A 211 -0.17 -13.48 11.10
CA ALA A 211 -1.10 -13.67 9.99
C ALA A 211 -0.46 -14.45 8.84
N LYS A 212 -1.08 -15.58 8.48
CA LYS A 212 -0.73 -16.31 7.26
C LYS A 212 -1.38 -15.59 6.09
N LEU A 213 -0.57 -15.25 5.08
CA LEU A 213 -1.00 -14.40 3.97
C LEU A 213 -1.70 -15.16 2.85
N TYR A 214 -1.52 -16.48 2.79
CA TYR A 214 -2.00 -17.27 1.66
C TYR A 214 -2.51 -18.66 2.07
N PRO A 215 -3.74 -19.04 1.67
CA PRO A 215 -4.29 -20.35 1.96
C PRO A 215 -3.51 -21.47 1.29
N GLN A 216 -3.30 -22.55 2.03
CA GLN A 216 -2.84 -23.82 1.46
C GLN A 216 -4.00 -24.79 1.34
N ARG A 217 -3.83 -25.77 0.43
CA ARG A 217 -4.78 -26.87 0.21
C ARG A 217 -5.03 -27.62 1.52
N GLY A 218 -6.29 -28.00 1.75
CA GLY A 218 -6.70 -28.74 2.94
C GLY A 218 -6.80 -27.92 4.22
N GLN A 219 -6.39 -26.64 4.22
CA GLN A 219 -6.49 -25.78 5.40
C GLN A 219 -7.92 -25.24 5.59
N THR A 220 -8.25 -24.95 6.84
CA THR A 220 -9.46 -24.21 7.21
C THR A 220 -9.12 -22.75 7.44
N TRP A 221 -9.87 -21.89 6.79
CA TRP A 221 -9.80 -20.43 6.85
C TRP A 221 -11.14 -19.88 7.31
N PHE A 222 -11.20 -18.59 7.62
CA PHE A 222 -12.40 -17.95 8.14
C PHE A 222 -12.79 -16.77 7.26
N ALA A 223 -14.07 -16.65 6.96
CA ALA A 223 -14.61 -15.49 6.27
C ALA A 223 -14.97 -14.41 7.29
N ILE A 224 -14.58 -13.17 6.98
CA ILE A 224 -14.85 -11.99 7.79
C ILE A 224 -15.40 -10.87 6.90
N SER A 225 -16.36 -10.08 7.39
CA SER A 225 -16.89 -8.92 6.66
C SER A 225 -15.76 -7.97 6.27
N SER A 226 -15.72 -7.62 4.99
CA SER A 226 -14.81 -6.60 4.46
C SER A 226 -15.07 -5.25 5.11
N ALA A 227 -16.33 -4.89 5.38
CA ALA A 227 -16.68 -3.61 6.00
C ALA A 227 -16.07 -3.51 7.41
N TRP A 228 -16.24 -4.55 8.23
CA TRP A 228 -15.67 -4.60 9.58
C TRP A 228 -14.14 -4.51 9.55
N VAL A 229 -13.47 -5.27 8.67
CA VAL A 229 -12.00 -5.23 8.55
C VAL A 229 -11.51 -3.85 8.12
N MET A 230 -12.22 -3.18 7.21
CA MET A 230 -11.86 -1.83 6.77
C MET A 230 -12.02 -0.81 7.90
N GLN A 231 -13.08 -0.93 8.71
CA GLN A 231 -13.28 -0.10 9.89
C GLN A 231 -12.21 -0.35 10.96
N TRP A 232 -11.91 -1.62 11.26
CA TRP A 232 -10.82 -1.99 12.18
C TRP A 232 -9.48 -1.46 11.68
N LEU A 233 -9.20 -1.58 10.38
CA LEU A 233 -7.97 -1.02 9.80
C LEU A 233 -7.91 0.49 9.99
N SER A 234 -9.03 1.19 9.80
CA SER A 234 -9.11 2.63 9.99
C SER A 234 -8.81 3.01 11.43
N PHE A 235 -9.41 2.29 12.40
CA PHE A 235 -9.13 2.43 13.83
C PHE A 235 -7.66 2.22 14.19
N VAL A 236 -7.02 1.15 13.69
CA VAL A 236 -5.60 0.90 14.01
C VAL A 236 -4.62 1.82 13.29
N THR A 237 -5.04 2.46 12.20
CA THR A 237 -4.22 3.45 11.48
C THR A 237 -4.37 4.87 12.02
N ASP A 238 -5.51 5.19 12.63
CA ASP A 238 -5.78 6.48 13.28
C ASP A 238 -6.28 6.25 14.71
N ALA A 239 -5.35 5.83 15.57
CA ALA A 239 -5.59 5.55 16.99
C ALA A 239 -5.96 6.81 17.81
N SER A 240 -5.97 8.00 17.19
CA SER A 240 -6.35 9.26 17.84
C SER A 240 -7.86 9.51 17.80
N ASN A 241 -8.59 8.72 17.01
CA ASN A 241 -10.01 8.90 16.75
C ASN A 241 -10.84 7.69 17.22
N ASP A 242 -11.27 7.72 18.49
CA ASP A 242 -12.11 6.69 19.11
C ASP A 242 -13.45 6.45 18.37
N THR A 243 -13.89 7.37 17.51
CA THR A 243 -15.10 7.17 16.70
C THR A 243 -14.94 6.12 15.61
N LEU A 244 -13.70 5.73 15.30
CA LEU A 244 -13.39 4.70 14.32
C LEU A 244 -13.46 3.28 14.90
N PHE A 245 -13.69 3.15 16.21
CA PHE A 245 -13.78 1.86 16.87
C PHE A 245 -14.75 0.91 16.12
N PRO A 246 -14.30 -0.28 15.69
CA PRO A 246 -15.08 -1.14 14.81
C PRO A 246 -16.21 -1.89 15.52
N GLY A 247 -16.21 -1.92 16.86
CA GLY A 247 -17.14 -2.74 17.62
C GLY A 247 -16.90 -4.24 17.43
N GLU A 248 -17.89 -5.04 17.82
CA GLU A 248 -17.82 -6.49 17.69
C GLU A 248 -17.72 -6.93 16.24
N VAL A 249 -17.03 -8.05 15.98
CA VAL A 249 -16.96 -8.63 14.63
C VAL A 249 -18.36 -9.00 14.17
N SER A 250 -18.89 -8.31 13.16
CA SER A 250 -20.19 -8.62 12.58
C SER A 250 -20.04 -9.24 11.20
N ASN A 251 -20.37 -10.52 11.11
CA ASN A 251 -20.51 -11.23 9.84
C ASN A 251 -21.97 -11.29 9.37
N MET A 252 -22.87 -10.54 10.02
CA MET A 252 -24.29 -10.54 9.69
C MET A 252 -24.57 -10.05 8.27
N GLU A 253 -23.71 -9.18 7.72
CA GLU A 253 -23.83 -8.70 6.33
C GLU A 253 -23.56 -9.79 5.28
N LEU A 254 -22.96 -10.91 5.68
CA LEU A 254 -22.63 -12.04 4.81
C LEU A 254 -23.70 -13.13 4.81
N VAL A 255 -24.69 -12.99 5.68
CA VAL A 255 -25.78 -13.95 5.83
C VAL A 255 -27.08 -13.32 5.36
N ASP A 256 -28.00 -14.16 4.91
CA ASP A 256 -29.35 -13.75 4.57
C ASP A 256 -30.15 -13.44 5.84
N ASP A 257 -30.99 -12.40 5.75
CA ASP A 257 -31.94 -12.03 6.81
C ASP A 257 -33.05 -13.09 6.95
N GLU A 258 -33.32 -13.85 5.89
CA GLU A 258 -34.32 -14.92 5.88
C GLU A 258 -33.70 -16.23 6.40
N LEU A 259 -34.18 -16.68 7.55
CA LEU A 259 -33.77 -17.95 8.15
C LEU A 259 -34.38 -19.12 7.37
N GLU A 260 -33.56 -19.91 6.69
CA GLU A 260 -34.01 -21.15 6.06
C GLU A 260 -33.97 -22.28 7.11
N GLY A 261 -35.15 -22.81 7.45
CA GLY A 261 -35.27 -23.86 8.47
C GLY A 261 -34.86 -23.42 9.89
N GLY A 262 -34.84 -22.11 10.17
CA GLY A 262 -34.41 -21.55 11.46
C GLY A 262 -32.91 -21.36 11.61
N PHE A 263 -32.12 -21.59 10.55
CA PHE A 263 -30.67 -21.40 10.55
C PHE A 263 -30.28 -20.23 9.64
N LEU A 264 -29.22 -19.51 10.03
CA LEU A 264 -28.60 -18.49 9.17
C LEU A 264 -28.07 -19.16 7.89
N GLN A 265 -28.28 -18.50 6.75
CA GLN A 265 -27.74 -18.93 5.46
C GLN A 265 -26.76 -17.91 4.94
N ILE A 266 -25.77 -18.34 4.16
CA ILE A 266 -24.80 -17.43 3.57
C ILE A 266 -25.40 -16.84 2.30
N ARG A 267 -25.37 -15.51 2.21
CA ARG A 267 -25.95 -14.78 1.10
C ARG A 267 -25.26 -15.15 -0.22
N PRO A 268 -26.00 -15.39 -1.32
CA PRO A 268 -25.43 -16.01 -2.52
C PRO A 268 -24.63 -15.06 -3.42
N ASP A 269 -24.78 -13.75 -3.24
CA ASP A 269 -24.17 -12.70 -4.05
C ASP A 269 -22.92 -12.07 -3.41
N VAL A 270 -22.46 -12.58 -2.26
CA VAL A 270 -21.25 -12.09 -1.59
C VAL A 270 -20.01 -12.49 -2.37
N ALA A 271 -19.16 -11.51 -2.66
CA ALA A 271 -17.93 -11.69 -3.40
C ALA A 271 -16.68 -11.47 -2.53
N LEU A 272 -15.65 -12.24 -2.84
CA LEU A 272 -14.36 -12.17 -2.18
C LEU A 272 -13.73 -10.79 -2.45
N ILE A 273 -13.09 -10.22 -1.43
CA ILE A 273 -12.52 -8.87 -1.38
C ILE A 273 -13.56 -7.77 -1.22
N SER A 274 -14.65 -7.76 -1.99
CA SER A 274 -15.69 -6.73 -1.89
C SER A 274 -16.47 -6.84 -0.60
N ASP A 275 -17.04 -8.01 -0.34
CA ASP A 275 -17.99 -8.22 0.75
C ASP A 275 -17.33 -8.95 1.92
N PHE A 276 -16.43 -9.90 1.62
CA PHE A 276 -15.72 -10.65 2.64
C PHE A 276 -14.26 -10.91 2.30
N ARG A 277 -13.45 -11.19 3.33
CA ARG A 277 -12.06 -11.62 3.20
C ARG A 277 -11.85 -12.96 3.87
N LEU A 278 -10.87 -13.71 3.37
CA LEU A 278 -10.39 -14.92 4.02
C LEU A 278 -9.20 -14.59 4.92
N ILE A 279 -9.28 -15.00 6.17
CA ILE A 279 -8.21 -14.89 7.16
C ILE A 279 -7.89 -16.26 7.74
N ASP A 280 -6.65 -16.43 8.19
CA ASP A 280 -6.21 -17.68 8.80
C ASP A 280 -6.82 -17.84 10.21
N GLY A 281 -6.78 -19.08 10.72
CA GLY A 281 -7.39 -19.40 12.01
C GLY A 281 -6.75 -18.72 13.21
N ASP A 282 -5.46 -18.37 13.15
CA ASP A 282 -4.79 -17.70 14.28
C ASP A 282 -5.19 -16.22 14.31
N THR A 283 -5.27 -15.58 13.15
CA THR A 283 -5.87 -14.24 12.98
C THR A 283 -7.32 -14.19 13.47
N TRP A 284 -8.15 -15.17 13.09
CA TRP A 284 -9.56 -15.21 13.53
C TRP A 284 -9.68 -15.33 15.05
N LYS A 285 -8.86 -16.19 15.69
CA LYS A 285 -8.86 -16.32 17.15
C LYS A 285 -8.50 -15.01 17.84
N LEU A 286 -7.54 -14.26 17.31
CA LEU A 286 -7.16 -12.95 17.86
C LEU A 286 -8.33 -11.95 17.75
N TYR A 287 -8.95 -11.82 16.58
CA TYR A 287 -10.12 -10.94 16.43
C TYR A 287 -11.28 -11.33 17.35
N LYS A 288 -11.59 -12.64 17.44
CA LYS A 288 -12.63 -13.12 18.37
C LYS A 288 -12.28 -12.88 19.84
N ALA A 289 -11.00 -12.99 20.21
CA ALA A 289 -10.56 -12.73 21.58
C ALA A 289 -10.61 -11.24 21.95
N TRP A 290 -10.29 -10.35 21.01
CA TRP A 290 -10.28 -8.91 21.24
C TRP A 290 -11.67 -8.27 21.13
N TYR A 291 -12.43 -8.64 20.08
CA TYR A 291 -13.65 -7.94 19.70
C TYR A 291 -14.91 -8.81 19.86
N GLY A 292 -14.81 -10.11 20.13
CA GLY A 292 -15.98 -10.97 20.22
C GLY A 292 -16.78 -11.04 18.89
N GLY A 293 -18.11 -11.05 18.98
CA GLY A 293 -19.00 -11.03 17.82
C GLY A 293 -19.23 -12.36 17.10
N GLY A 294 -19.75 -12.31 15.88
CA GLY A 294 -20.08 -13.46 15.03
C GLY A 294 -21.00 -13.10 13.87
N PRO A 295 -21.56 -14.11 13.16
CA PRO A 295 -21.31 -15.55 13.31
C PRO A 295 -19.93 -15.99 12.78
N THR A 296 -19.44 -17.14 13.25
CA THR A 296 -18.19 -17.72 12.72
C THR A 296 -18.47 -18.42 11.40
N ILE A 297 -17.80 -17.99 10.32
CA ILE A 297 -17.95 -18.60 9.00
C ILE A 297 -16.63 -19.26 8.62
N SER A 298 -16.60 -20.58 8.60
CA SER A 298 -15.42 -21.37 8.26
C SER A 298 -15.44 -21.80 6.79
N VAL A 299 -14.27 -21.82 6.14
CA VAL A 299 -14.09 -22.18 4.73
C VAL A 299 -12.97 -23.21 4.65
N ARG A 300 -13.27 -24.40 4.10
CA ARG A 300 -12.25 -25.41 3.86
C ARG A 300 -11.70 -25.30 2.44
N ILE A 301 -10.39 -25.10 2.32
CA ILE A 301 -9.72 -25.05 1.02
C ILE A 301 -9.65 -26.47 0.45
N PRO A 302 -10.18 -26.74 -0.75
CA PRO A 302 -10.16 -28.09 -1.31
C PRO A 302 -8.74 -28.63 -1.54
N ASP A 303 -8.57 -29.94 -1.34
CA ASP A 303 -7.28 -30.62 -1.56
C ASP A 303 -6.95 -30.79 -3.04
N ALA A 304 -7.96 -31.10 -3.86
CA ALA A 304 -7.82 -31.46 -5.27
C ALA A 304 -8.13 -30.29 -6.23
N ILE A 305 -7.41 -29.17 -6.10
CA ILE A 305 -7.54 -28.00 -7.00
C ILE A 305 -6.25 -27.70 -7.76
N PRO A 306 -6.32 -27.29 -9.05
CA PRO A 306 -5.13 -26.97 -9.84
C PRO A 306 -4.30 -25.85 -9.21
N SER A 307 -4.96 -24.78 -8.74
CA SER A 307 -4.33 -23.69 -8.01
C SER A 307 -5.31 -23.06 -7.01
N VAL A 308 -4.79 -22.69 -5.84
CA VAL A 308 -5.58 -22.00 -4.80
C VAL A 308 -6.02 -20.62 -5.30
N SER A 309 -5.15 -19.90 -6.01
CA SER A 309 -5.45 -18.57 -6.57
C SER A 309 -6.52 -18.61 -7.65
N GLY A 310 -6.52 -19.65 -8.49
CA GLY A 310 -7.56 -19.88 -9.48
C GLY A 310 -8.90 -20.16 -8.81
N TRP A 311 -8.91 -21.08 -7.84
CA TRP A 311 -10.11 -21.41 -7.07
C TRP A 311 -10.69 -20.19 -6.33
N MET A 312 -9.86 -19.39 -5.66
CA MET A 312 -10.32 -18.18 -4.95
C MET A 312 -11.04 -17.16 -5.86
N LYS A 313 -10.70 -17.10 -7.16
CA LYS A 313 -11.36 -16.18 -8.11
C LYS A 313 -12.75 -16.64 -8.52
N SER A 314 -13.01 -17.94 -8.48
CA SER A 314 -14.27 -18.53 -8.95
C SER A 314 -15.14 -19.08 -7.83
N MET A 315 -14.63 -19.13 -6.59
CA MET A 315 -15.37 -19.69 -5.46
C MET A 315 -16.52 -18.77 -5.05
N LYS A 316 -17.62 -19.38 -4.66
CA LYS A 316 -18.78 -18.72 -4.07
C LYS A 316 -18.86 -19.12 -2.61
N LEU A 317 -18.96 -18.14 -1.72
CA LEU A 317 -18.87 -18.41 -0.28
C LEU A 317 -19.92 -19.42 0.17
N LYS A 318 -21.17 -19.27 -0.27
CA LYS A 318 -22.28 -20.17 0.07
C LYS A 318 -22.01 -21.66 -0.22
N ASP A 319 -21.19 -21.96 -1.24
CA ASP A 319 -20.98 -23.33 -1.71
C ASP A 319 -19.88 -24.04 -0.91
N VAL A 320 -19.01 -23.28 -0.22
CA VAL A 320 -17.77 -23.79 0.38
C VAL A 320 -17.65 -23.47 1.87
N ALA A 321 -18.51 -22.61 2.38
CA ALA A 321 -18.46 -22.12 3.74
C ALA A 321 -19.51 -22.78 4.62
N MET A 322 -19.18 -22.90 5.91
CA MET A 322 -20.06 -23.41 6.93
C MET A 322 -20.12 -22.40 8.08
N ILE A 323 -21.35 -22.04 8.46
CA ILE A 323 -21.58 -21.26 9.67
C ILE A 323 -21.41 -22.19 10.87
N VAL A 324 -20.45 -21.87 11.72
CA VAL A 324 -20.15 -22.61 12.94
C VAL A 324 -20.82 -21.88 14.09
N ALA A 325 -21.67 -22.58 14.83
CA ALA A 325 -22.22 -22.05 16.07
C ALA A 325 -21.06 -21.79 17.06
N SER A 326 -21.04 -20.56 17.61
CA SER A 326 -20.03 -20.09 18.56
C SER A 326 -20.04 -20.86 19.87
#